data_AF-H2J4Q1-F1
#
_entry.id   AF-H2J4Q1-F1
#
_cell.length_a   1.000
_cell.length_b   1.000
_cell.length_c   1.000
_cell.angle_alpha   90.00
_cell.angle_beta   90.00
_cell.angle_gamma   90.00
#
_symmetry.space_group_name_H-M   'P 1'
#
loop_
_entity.id
_entity.type
_entity.pdbx_description
1 polymer ?
#
loop_
_entity_poly.entity_id
_entity_poly.type
_entity_poly.pdbx_seq_one_letter_code
_entity_poly.pdbx_strand_id
1 'polypeptide(L)'
;MIEKVPGISGINGINNIARTQKKDQTKQGNLNFADILKNAIEDVNKTQKVAQQMSADYAAGKIDNIHNVIISAEKASLSLKLTTEVTNKIVQAYKEIMRMQI
;
A
#
# COMPACT_ATOMS: atom_id res chain seq x y z
N MET A 1 16.09 70.21 -21.35
CA MET A 1 16.01 70.07 -19.88
C MET A 1 14.58 69.69 -19.53
N ILE A 2 14.38 68.59 -18.78
CA ILE A 2 13.09 68.03 -18.28
C ILE A 2 12.25 67.39 -19.42
N GLU A 3 11.68 66.17 -19.41
CA GLU A 3 11.54 65.01 -18.52
C GLU A 3 11.12 63.83 -19.44
N LYS A 4 11.65 62.62 -19.26
CA LYS A 4 10.87 61.39 -19.48
C LYS A 4 11.54 60.22 -18.77
N VAL A 5 11.10 59.99 -17.55
CA VAL A 5 11.46 58.81 -16.76
C VAL A 5 10.83 57.58 -17.43
N PRO A 6 11.61 56.55 -17.84
CA PRO A 6 11.01 55.28 -18.23
C PRO A 6 10.53 54.57 -16.96
N GLY A 7 9.23 54.32 -16.94
CA GLY A 7 8.50 53.75 -15.81
C GLY A 7 8.99 52.37 -15.39
N ILE A 8 8.83 52.15 -14.10
CA ILE A 8 8.82 50.90 -13.35
C ILE A 8 8.31 49.67 -14.15
N SER A 9 9.22 48.94 -14.80
CA SER A 9 8.95 47.64 -15.39
C SER A 9 9.42 46.51 -14.47
N GLY A 10 8.91 46.48 -13.23
CA GLY A 10 9.39 45.56 -12.19
C GLY A 10 8.31 44.85 -11.34
N ILE A 11 7.01 45.07 -11.60
CA ILE A 11 5.94 44.60 -10.69
C ILE A 11 5.10 43.45 -11.28
N ASN A 12 5.44 42.94 -12.47
CA ASN A 12 4.74 41.77 -13.05
C ASN A 12 5.14 40.40 -12.43
N GLY A 13 6.05 40.38 -11.45
CA GLY A 13 6.47 39.14 -10.77
C GLY A 13 5.68 38.80 -9.49
N ILE A 14 4.94 39.75 -8.91
CA ILE A 14 4.33 39.59 -7.57
C ILE A 14 2.92 39.00 -7.65
N ASN A 15 2.22 39.14 -8.78
CA ASN A 15 0.85 38.63 -8.96
C ASN A 15 0.77 37.10 -9.15
N ASN A 16 1.92 36.42 -9.31
CA ASN A 16 2.01 34.96 -9.40
C ASN A 16 2.38 34.26 -8.09
N ILE A 17 2.81 35.00 -7.06
CA ILE A 17 3.20 34.42 -5.77
C ILE A 17 1.97 34.26 -4.85
N ALA A 18 0.89 35.01 -5.11
CA ALA A 18 -0.37 34.94 -4.35
C ALA A 18 -1.35 33.85 -4.82
N ARG A 19 -1.00 33.01 -5.81
CA ARG A 19 -1.86 31.92 -6.33
C ARG A 19 -1.23 30.52 -6.29
N THR A 20 -0.09 30.34 -5.64
CA THR A 20 0.46 29.02 -5.36
C THR A 20 0.00 28.54 -3.99
N GLN A 21 -1.13 27.83 -4.04
CA GLN A 21 -1.44 26.66 -3.21
C GLN A 21 -1.97 26.93 -1.79
N LYS A 22 -3.19 27.48 -1.75
CA LYS A 22 -4.22 26.88 -0.88
C LYS A 22 -4.54 25.48 -1.43
N LYS A 23 -3.79 24.47 -0.97
CA LYS A 23 -4.27 23.08 -1.00
C LYS A 23 -3.58 22.20 0.06
N ASP A 24 -3.48 22.69 1.28
CA ASP A 24 -3.60 21.79 2.44
C ASP A 24 -5.09 21.48 2.67
N GLN A 25 -5.69 20.85 1.66
CA GLN A 25 -6.74 19.90 1.93
C GLN A 25 -6.03 18.74 2.59
N THR A 26 -6.07 18.75 3.93
CA THR A 26 -6.14 17.57 4.77
C THR A 26 -6.11 16.29 3.92
N LYS A 27 -4.93 15.68 3.76
CA LYS A 27 -4.82 14.25 3.42
C LYS A 27 -5.30 13.41 4.61
N GLN A 28 -6.51 13.69 5.05
CA GLN A 28 -7.42 12.73 5.66
C GLN A 28 -8.29 12.22 4.52
N GLY A 29 -7.65 11.86 3.40
CA GLY A 29 -8.30 11.12 2.34
C GLY A 29 -8.44 9.71 2.88
N ASN A 30 -9.67 9.31 3.22
CA ASN A 30 -10.05 7.92 3.40
C ASN A 30 -9.23 7.05 2.45
N LEU A 31 -8.22 6.34 2.97
CA LEU A 31 -7.67 5.20 2.26
C LEU A 31 -8.85 4.24 2.17
N ASN A 32 -9.54 4.27 1.04
CA ASN A 32 -10.78 3.55 0.86
C ASN A 32 -10.43 2.07 1.04
N PHE A 33 -11.01 1.43 2.04
CA PHE A 33 -10.75 0.03 2.35
C PHE A 33 -10.93 -0.86 1.11
N ALA A 34 -11.84 -0.47 0.20
CA ALA A 34 -12.02 -1.11 -1.09
C ALA A 34 -10.76 -1.07 -1.99
N ASP A 35 -9.99 0.02 -1.98
CA ASP A 35 -8.76 0.15 -2.76
C ASP A 35 -7.64 -0.69 -2.14
N ILE A 36 -7.55 -0.76 -0.81
CA ILE A 36 -6.59 -1.64 -0.13
C ILE A 36 -6.93 -3.11 -0.42
N LEU A 37 -8.21 -3.48 -0.34
CA LEU A 37 -8.68 -4.83 -0.63
C LEU A 37 -8.42 -5.22 -2.09
N LYS A 38 -8.65 -4.30 -3.03
CA LYS A 38 -8.36 -4.52 -4.45
C LYS A 38 -6.87 -4.77 -4.70
N ASN A 39 -6.00 -3.94 -4.11
CA ASN A 39 -4.55 -4.13 -4.21
C ASN A 39 -4.11 -5.46 -3.59
N ALA A 40 -4.68 -5.84 -2.44
CA ALA A 40 -4.38 -7.13 -1.80
C ALA A 40 -4.79 -8.33 -2.68
N ILE A 41 -5.92 -8.26 -3.37
CA ILE A 41 -6.36 -9.31 -4.31
C ILE A 41 -5.41 -9.40 -5.51
N GLU A 42 -4.94 -8.26 -6.04
CA GLU A 42 -3.96 -8.24 -7.12
C GLU A 42 -2.60 -8.82 -6.68
N ASP A 43 -2.15 -8.52 -5.47
CA ASP A 43 -0.92 -9.07 -4.89
C ASP A 43 -1.00 -10.58 -4.66
N VAL A 44 -2.17 -11.10 -4.23
CA VAL A 44 -2.41 -12.54 -4.11
C VAL A 44 -2.32 -13.23 -5.47
N ASN A 45 -2.93 -12.66 -6.52
CA ASN A 45 -2.86 -13.21 -7.87
C ASN A 45 -1.41 -13.28 -8.38
N LYS A 46 -0.64 -12.21 -8.16
CA LYS A 46 0.79 -12.17 -8.51
C LYS A 46 1.59 -13.22 -7.74
N THR A 47 1.34 -13.35 -6.45
CA THR A 47 2.00 -14.35 -5.59
C THR A 47 1.67 -15.78 -6.03
N GLN A 48 0.41 -16.03 -6.42
CA GLN A 48 -0.05 -17.33 -6.90
C GLN A 48 0.69 -17.76 -8.18
N LYS A 49 0.91 -16.81 -9.11
CA LYS A 49 1.67 -17.04 -10.34
C LYS A 49 3.14 -17.36 -10.07
N VAL A 50 3.75 -16.68 -9.10
CA VAL A 50 5.13 -16.96 -8.67
C VAL A 50 5.22 -18.32 -7.97
N ALA A 51 4.23 -18.67 -7.15
CA ALA A 51 4.15 -19.98 -6.50
C ALA A 51 4.00 -21.13 -7.51
N GLN A 52 3.24 -20.94 -8.59
CA GLN A 52 3.16 -21.91 -9.69
C GLN A 52 4.52 -22.11 -10.35
N GLN A 53 5.27 -21.04 -10.60
CA GLN A 53 6.62 -21.12 -11.15
C GLN A 53 7.58 -21.86 -10.21
N MET A 54 7.57 -21.51 -8.91
CA MET A 54 8.40 -22.20 -7.91
C MET A 54 8.00 -23.66 -7.72
N SER A 55 6.72 -24.00 -7.86
CA SER A 55 6.24 -25.40 -7.78
C SER A 55 6.75 -26.23 -8.96
N ALA A 56 6.81 -25.64 -10.16
CA ALA A 56 7.44 -26.27 -11.32
C ALA A 56 8.94 -26.48 -11.11
N ASP A 57 9.63 -25.49 -10.53
CA ASP A 57 11.06 -25.58 -10.21
C ASP A 57 11.36 -26.58 -9.07
N TYR A 58 10.42 -26.78 -8.14
CA TYR A 58 10.51 -27.77 -7.07
C TYR A 58 10.28 -29.19 -7.58
N ALA A 59 9.28 -29.40 -8.47
CA ALA A 59 9.05 -30.68 -9.12
C ALA A 59 10.25 -31.16 -9.95
N ALA A 60 11.15 -30.24 -10.34
CA ALA A 60 12.44 -30.54 -10.97
C ALA A 60 13.51 -31.13 -10.01
N GLY A 61 13.16 -31.41 -8.74
CA GLY A 61 13.91 -32.34 -7.88
C GLY A 61 15.14 -31.75 -7.15
N LYS A 62 15.12 -30.48 -6.77
CA LYS A 62 16.30 -29.75 -6.26
C LYS A 62 16.57 -29.76 -4.74
N ILE A 63 15.93 -30.58 -3.90
CA ILE A 63 16.10 -30.43 -2.43
C ILE A 63 16.41 -31.74 -1.70
N ASP A 64 17.60 -31.75 -1.09
CA ASP A 64 18.35 -32.92 -0.60
C ASP A 64 18.46 -32.99 0.95
N ASN A 65 17.48 -32.46 1.71
CA ASN A 65 17.66 -32.33 3.17
C ASN A 65 16.37 -32.52 3.98
N ILE A 66 16.17 -33.74 4.50
CA ILE A 66 15.02 -34.14 5.34
C ILE A 66 14.87 -33.31 6.63
N HIS A 67 15.96 -32.78 7.18
CA HIS A 67 15.94 -31.87 8.33
C HIS A 67 15.21 -30.56 8.02
N ASN A 68 15.39 -30.03 6.81
CA ASN A 68 14.71 -28.80 6.39
C ASN A 68 13.21 -29.03 6.18
N VAL A 69 12.78 -30.25 5.84
CA VAL A 69 11.35 -30.58 5.67
C VAL A 69 10.61 -30.49 7.00
N ILE A 70 11.15 -31.05 8.08
CA ILE A 70 10.52 -31.01 9.41
C ILE A 70 10.47 -29.57 9.95
N ILE A 71 11.56 -28.82 9.83
CA ILE A 71 11.60 -27.41 10.27
C ILE A 71 10.62 -26.57 9.46
N SER A 72 10.53 -26.81 8.15
CA SER A 72 9.58 -26.10 7.28
C SER A 72 8.13 -26.46 7.61
N ALA A 73 7.85 -27.73 7.92
CA ALA A 73 6.52 -28.18 8.34
C ALA A 73 6.07 -27.53 9.66
N GLU A 74 6.96 -27.47 10.65
CA GLU A 74 6.68 -26.81 11.94
C GLU A 74 6.43 -25.30 11.74
N LYS A 75 7.28 -24.65 10.94
CA LYS A 75 7.12 -23.23 10.60
C LYS A 75 5.82 -22.96 9.85
N ALA A 76 5.43 -23.85 8.93
CA ALA A 76 4.18 -23.74 8.18
C ALA A 76 2.96 -23.87 9.10
N SER A 77 2.98 -24.83 10.02
CA SER A 77 1.92 -25.03 11.02
C SER A 77 1.73 -23.78 11.90
N LEU A 78 2.83 -23.24 12.43
CA LEU A 78 2.81 -22.01 13.23
C LEU A 78 2.30 -20.80 12.43
N SER A 79 2.74 -20.65 11.18
CA SER A 79 2.33 -19.56 10.29
C SER A 79 0.84 -19.64 9.94
N LEU A 80 0.32 -20.85 9.70
CA LEU A 80 -1.10 -21.07 9.46
C LEU A 80 -1.94 -20.66 10.68
N LYS A 81 -1.52 -21.08 11.88
CA LYS A 81 -2.18 -20.69 13.12
C LYS A 81 -2.21 -19.18 13.30
N LEU A 82 -1.07 -18.52 13.08
CA LEU A 82 -0.97 -17.06 13.13
C LEU A 82 -1.89 -16.39 12.10
N THR A 83 -1.97 -16.93 10.88
CA THR A 83 -2.83 -16.39 9.81
C THR A 83 -4.31 -16.44 10.18
N THR A 84 -4.74 -17.55 10.78
CA THR A 84 -6.12 -17.70 11.26
C THR A 84 -6.44 -16.67 12.35
N GLU A 85 -5.54 -16.47 13.30
CA GLU A 85 -5.70 -15.45 14.36
C GLU A 85 -5.76 -14.02 13.81
N VAL A 86 -4.89 -13.69 12.85
CA VAL A 86 -4.89 -12.37 12.20
C VAL A 86 -6.18 -12.16 11.42
N THR A 87 -6.64 -13.16 10.66
CA THR A 87 -7.90 -13.10 9.91
C THR A 87 -9.08 -12.88 10.86
N ASN A 88 -9.14 -13.62 11.97
CA ASN A 88 -10.18 -13.47 12.98
C ASN A 88 -10.19 -12.04 13.57
N LYS A 89 -9.02 -11.48 13.89
CA LYS A 89 -8.90 -10.10 14.41
C LYS A 89 -9.32 -9.04 13.38
N ILE A 90 -8.98 -9.24 12.11
CA ILE A 90 -9.39 -8.31 11.03
C ILE A 90 -10.92 -8.33 10.85
N VAL A 91 -11.54 -9.52 10.86
CA VAL A 91 -13.00 -9.65 10.78
C VAL A 91 -13.68 -8.99 11.97
N GLN A 92 -13.13 -9.14 13.17
CA GLN A 92 -13.64 -8.46 14.37
C GLN A 92 -13.51 -6.93 14.26
N ALA A 93 -12.35 -6.43 13.84
CA ALA A 93 -12.12 -5.00 13.64
C ALA A 93 -13.08 -4.39 12.60
N TYR A 94 -13.35 -5.11 11.50
CA TYR A 94 -14.35 -4.69 10.51
C TYR A 94 -15.76 -4.63 11.09
N LYS A 95 -16.17 -5.65 11.86
CA LYS A 95 -17.46 -5.67 12.56
C LYS A 95 -17.59 -4.52 13.56
N GLU A 96 -16.52 -4.19 14.29
CA GLU A 96 -16.51 -3.11 15.27
C GLU A 96 -16.70 -1.74 14.60
N ILE A 97 -15.97 -1.47 13.51
CA ILE A 97 -16.11 -0.23 12.73
C ILE A 97 -17.55 -0.07 12.20
N MET A 98 -18.20 -1.15 11.77
CA MET A 98 -19.60 -1.11 11.34
C MET A 98 -20.58 -0.82 12.47
N ARG A 99 -20.31 -1.29 13.70
CA ARG A 99 -21.15 -1.01 14.87
C ARG A 99 -21.03 0.44 15.36
N MET A 100 -19.94 1.14 15.04
CA MET A 100 -19.77 2.56 15.36
C MET A 100 -20.51 3.51 14.39
N GLN A 101 -20.93 3.03 13.22
CA GLN A 101 -21.54 3.87 12.17
C GLN A 101 -23.08 3.90 12.18
N ILE A 102 -23.74 3.18 13.10
CA ILE A 102 -25.19 3.25 13.34
C ILE A 102 -25.52 4.13 14.54
#